data_AF-A0A817JL16-F1
#
_entry.id   AF-A0A817JL16-F1
#
_cell.length_a   1.000
_cell.length_b   1.000
_cell.length_c   1.000
_cell.angle_alpha   90.00
_cell.angle_beta   90.00
_cell.angle_gamma   90.00
#
_symmetry.space_group_name_H-M   'P 1'
#
loop_
_entity.id
_entity.type
_entity.pdbx_description
1 polymer ?
#
loop_
_entity_poly.entity_id
_entity_poly.type
_entity_poly.pdbx_seq_one_letter_code
_entity_poly.pdbx_strand_id
1 'polypeptide(L)' 'MLGHGIYFARSIFHTLFNARRDGAVICAEMLMGRVLAIENDELENVSNTNAWHQTFDTIYYRHPRQPLRDEFCSIRNE' A
#
# COMPACT_ATOMS: atom_id res chain seq x y z
N MET A 1 7.16 -5.52 -4.22
CA MET A 1 6.87 -4.87 -2.92
C MET A 1 7.31 -3.42 -3.01
N LEU A 2 6.51 -2.47 -2.50
CA LEU A 2 6.66 -1.02 -2.63
C LEU A 2 7.83 -0.43 -1.80
N GLY A 3 8.43 -1.23 -0.92
CA GLY A 3 9.50 -0.82 -0.02
C GLY A 3 9.33 -1.41 1.38
N HIS A 4 10.06 -0.86 2.35
CA HIS A 4 9.79 -1.13 3.77
C HIS A 4 8.50 -0.40 4.18
N GLY A 5 7.69 -1.00 5.05
CA GLY A 5 6.47 -0.38 5.56
C GLY A 5 5.38 -1.38 5.91
N ILE A 6 4.26 -0.85 6.42
CA ILE A 6 3.05 -1.62 6.70
C ILE A 6 2.14 -1.53 5.49
N TYR A 7 1.72 -2.69 5.00
CA TYR A 7 0.90 -2.82 3.81
C TYR A 7 -0.57 -2.99 4.17
N PHE A 8 -1.43 -2.23 3.50
CA PHE A 8 -2.88 -2.31 3.62
C PHE A 8 -3.49 -2.49 2.23
N ALA A 9 -4.49 -3.36 2.14
CA ALA A 9 -5.32 -3.44 0.94
C ALA A 9 -6.48 -2.43 1.05
N ARG A 10 -6.80 -1.74 -0.04
CA ARG A 10 -7.98 -0.87 -0.11
C ARG A 10 -9.29 -1.64 0.00
N SER A 11 -9.28 -2.90 -0.42
CA SER A 11 -10.46 -3.75 -0.47
C SER A 11 -10.23 -5.08 0.21
N ILE A 12 -11.26 -5.53 0.93
CA ILE A 12 -11.29 -6.83 1.57
C ILE A 12 -11.26 -7.99 0.57
N PHE A 13 -11.65 -7.78 -0.70
CA PHE A 13 -11.79 -8.86 -1.69
C PHE A 13 -10.52 -9.70 -1.85
N HIS A 14 -9.35 -9.06 -1.89
CA HIS A 14 -8.06 -9.75 -2.00
C HIS A 14 -7.61 -10.36 -0.66
N THR A 15 -7.83 -9.64 0.44
CA THR A 15 -7.47 -10.09 1.79
C THR A 15 -8.31 -11.30 2.25
N LEU A 16 -9.57 -11.38 1.83
CA LEU A 16 -10.49 -12.48 2.13
C LEU A 16 -9.98 -13.82 1.61
N PHE A 17 -9.38 -13.86 0.42
CA PHE A 17 -8.82 -15.09 -0.13
C PHE A 17 -7.71 -15.65 0.78
N ASN A 18 -6.84 -14.77 1.29
CA ASN A 18 -5.75 -15.13 2.19
C ASN A 18 -6.26 -15.47 3.60
N ALA A 19 -7.21 -14.69 4.12
CA ALA A 19 -7.74 -14.88 5.48
C ALA A 19 -8.61 -16.15 5.61
N ARG A 20 -9.33 -16.55 4.56
CA ARG A 20 -10.21 -17.75 4.59
C ARG A 20 -9.49 -19.06 4.81
N ARG A 21 -8.19 -19.13 4.54
CA ARG A 21 -7.40 -20.36 4.73
C ARG A 21 -6.93 -20.49 6.17
N ASP A 22 -6.26 -19.47 6.70
CA ASP A 22 -5.54 -19.59 7.98
C ASP A 22 -5.44 -18.26 8.77
N GLY A 23 -6.34 -17.28 8.54
CA GLY A 23 -6.11 -15.91 9.02
C GLY A 23 -7.34 -15.13 9.49
N ALA A 24 -7.06 -13.90 9.90
CA ALA A 24 -8.05 -12.89 10.27
C ALA A 24 -7.98 -11.70 9.31
N VAL A 25 -9.09 -10.96 9.20
CA VAL A 25 -9.11 -9.65 8.54
C VAL A 25 -9.10 -8.58 9.61
N ILE A 26 -8.15 -7.65 9.51
CA ILE A 26 -8.12 -6.44 10.33
C ILE A 26 -8.61 -5.29 9.44
N CYS A 27 -9.70 -4.66 9.84
CA CYS A 27 -10.10 -3.37 9.29
C CYS A 27 -9.48 -2.28 10.16
N ALA A 28 -8.73 -1.36 9.57
CA ALA A 28 -8.06 -0.29 10.27
C ALA A 28 -8.40 1.05 9.63
N GLU A 29 -8.66 2.05 10.47
CA GLU A 29 -8.58 3.44 10.07
C GLU A 29 -7.12 3.89 10.20
N MET A 30 -6.58 4.53 9.18
CA MET A 30 -5.19 4.97 9.16
C MET A 30 -5.08 6.45 8.79
N LEU A 31 -4.15 7.15 9.44
CA LEU A 31 -3.72 8.48 9.05
C LEU A 31 -2.66 8.33 7.96
N MET A 32 -2.99 8.71 6.73
CA MET A 32 -2.09 8.50 5.58
C MET A 32 -0.97 9.55 5.45
N GLY A 33 -1.07 10.68 6.15
CA GLY A 33 -0.09 11.77 6.06
C GLY A 33 0.04 12.32 4.63
N ARG A 34 1.28 12.62 4.22
CA ARG A 34 1.63 12.99 2.84
C ARG A 34 1.61 11.76 1.96
N VAL A 35 0.75 11.77 0.94
CA VAL A 35 0.54 10.62 0.06
C VAL A 35 1.18 10.85 -1.29
N LEU A 36 1.98 9.89 -1.76
CA LEU A 36 2.39 9.78 -3.15
C LEU A 36 1.56 8.68 -3.80
N ALA A 37 0.71 9.06 -4.76
CA ALA A 37 -0.04 8.11 -5.56
C ALA A 37 0.79 7.70 -6.79
N ILE A 38 0.88 6.40 -7.03
CA ILE A 38 1.64 5.86 -8.17
C ILE A 38 0.84 4.82 -8.93
N GLU A 39 1.20 4.61 -10.19
CA GLU A 39 0.72 3.52 -11.03
C GLU A 39 1.84 2.51 -11.36
N ASN A 40 1.53 1.52 -12.19
CA ASN A 40 2.40 0.36 -12.41
C ASN A 40 3.73 0.70 -13.10
N ASP A 41 3.74 1.70 -13.97
CA ASP A 41 4.92 2.23 -14.65
C ASP A 41 5.86 3.02 -13.74
N GLU A 42 5.35 3.50 -12.60
CA GLU A 42 6.12 4.23 -11.59
C GLU A 42 6.69 3.31 -10.49
N LEU A 43 6.26 2.04 -10.46
CA LEU A 43 6.58 1.09 -9.39
C LEU A 43 8.10 0.89 -9.21
N GLU A 44 8.84 0.74 -10.31
CA GLU A 44 10.29 0.50 -10.26
C GLU A 44 11.06 1.68 -9.64
N ASN A 45 10.59 2.91 -9.86
CA ASN A 45 11.21 4.12 -9.32
C ASN A 45 11.05 4.22 -7.79
N VAL A 46 9.94 3.68 -7.27
CA VAL A 46 9.61 3.67 -5.85
C VAL A 46 10.30 2.50 -5.14
N SER A 47 10.26 1.30 -5.71
CA SER A 47 10.79 0.08 -5.07
C SER A 47 12.32 0.08 -4.94
N ASN A 48 13.02 0.63 -5.94
CA ASN A 48 14.48 0.54 -5.99
C ASN A 48 15.17 1.55 -5.09
N THR A 49 14.55 2.69 -4.82
CA THR A 49 15.20 3.79 -4.11
C THR A 49 14.84 3.81 -2.64
N ASN A 50 13.65 3.32 -2.27
CA ASN A 50 12.97 3.62 -1.01
C ASN A 50 12.89 5.12 -0.67
N ALA A 51 13.44 6.04 -1.47
CA ALA A 51 13.69 7.44 -1.08
C ALA A 51 12.40 8.25 -0.88
N TRP A 52 11.28 7.73 -1.37
CA TRP A 52 9.96 8.32 -1.19
C TRP A 52 9.63 8.62 0.29
N HIS A 53 10.15 7.84 1.25
CA HIS A 53 9.88 8.06 2.69
C HIS A 53 10.48 9.37 3.25
N GLN A 54 11.37 10.03 2.51
CA GLN A 54 11.91 11.34 2.91
C GLN A 54 10.87 12.46 2.73
N THR A 55 9.92 12.26 1.81
CA THR A 55 8.96 13.28 1.40
C THR A 55 7.51 12.88 1.67
N PHE A 56 7.22 11.58 1.67
CA PHE A 56 5.88 11.03 1.79
C PHE A 56 5.82 10.00 2.90
N ASP A 57 4.68 9.95 3.58
CA ASP A 57 4.44 9.03 4.69
C ASP A 57 3.72 7.76 4.19
N THR A 58 3.01 7.85 3.07
CA THR A 58 2.28 6.73 2.45
C THR A 58 2.43 6.72 0.92
N ILE A 59 2.70 5.54 0.37
CA ILE A 59 2.49 5.24 -1.05
C ILE A 59 1.09 4.70 -1.23
N TYR A 60 0.34 5.29 -2.16
CA TYR A 60 -0.91 4.74 -2.66
C TYR A 60 -0.68 4.15 -4.06
N TYR A 61 -0.56 2.83 -4.13
CA TYR A 61 -0.38 2.12 -5.39
C TYR A 61 -1.73 1.81 -6.02
N ARG A 62 -1.96 2.40 -7.19
CA ARG A 62 -3.21 2.34 -7.92
C ARG A 62 -3.14 1.28 -9.00
N HIS A 63 -4.23 0.53 -9.13
CA HIS A 63 -4.46 -0.38 -10.24
C HIS A 63 -5.65 0.15 -11.07
N PRO A 64 -5.44 1.02 -12.08
CA PRO A 64 -6.52 1.69 -12.80
C PRO A 64 -7.56 0.73 -13.40
N ARG A 65 -7.12 -0.44 -13.86
CA ARG A 65 -7.98 -1.47 -14.44
C ARG A 65 -8.63 -2.38 -13.39
N GLN A 66 -8.13 -2.38 -12.16
CA GLN A 66 -8.60 -3.24 -11.08
C GLN A 66 -8.57 -2.47 -9.73
N PRO A 67 -9.40 -1.43 -9.53
CA PRO A 67 -9.31 -0.55 -8.35
C PRO A 67 -9.51 -1.27 -7.00
N LEU A 68 -10.11 -2.46 -7.01
CA LEU A 68 -10.24 -3.32 -5.83
C LEU A 68 -8.91 -3.98 -5.42
N ARG A 69 -7.85 -3.81 -6.21
CA ARG A 69 -6.49 -4.27 -5.90
C ARG A 69 -5.58 -3.20 -5.35
N ASP A 70 -6.05 -1.96 -5.31
CA ASP A 70 -5.31 -0.83 -4.76
C ASP A 70 -4.69 -1.16 -3.39
N GLU A 71 -3.44 -0.75 -3.21
CA GLU A 71 -2.66 -1.04 -2.00
C GLU A 71 -2.08 0.26 -1.42
N PHE A 72 -1.88 0.26 -0.12
CA PHE A 72 -1.18 1.31 0.60
C PHE A 72 0.05 0.73 1.27
N CYS A 73 1.18 1.43 1.18
CA CYS A 73 2.37 1.15 1.98
C CYS A 73 2.66 2.39 2.82
N SER A 74 2.63 2.26 4.15
CA SER A 74 2.87 3.38 5.06
C SER A 74 4.08 3.15 5.95
N ILE A 75 4.91 4.18 6.07
CA ILE A 75 5.95 4.31 7.07
C ILE A 75 5.66 5.58 7.85
N ARG A 76 5.51 5.45 9.17
CA ARG A 76 5.49 6.60 10.06
C ARG A 76 6.81 6.62 10.81
N ASN A 77 7.67 7.57 10.46
CA ASN A 77 8.79 7.93 11.31
C ASN A 77 8.22 8.82 12.43
N GLU A 78 8.37 8.38 13.68
CA GLU A 78 8.04 9.19 14.86
C GLU A 78 8.98 10.41 14.99
#